data_AF-A0A1F3NBU0-F1
#
_entry.id   AF-A0A1F3NBU0-F1
#
_cell.length_a   1.000
_cell.length_b   1.000
_cell.length_c   1.000
_cell.angle_alpha   90.00
_cell.angle_beta   90.00
_cell.angle_gamma   90.00
#
_symmetry.space_group_name_H-M   'P 1'
#
loop_
_entity.id
_entity.type
_entity.pdbx_description
1 polymer ?
#
loop_
_entity_poly.entity_id
_entity_poly.type
_entity_poly.pdbx_seq_one_letter_code
_entity_poly.pdbx_strand_id
1 'polypeptide(L)'
;MGMICFINLKFGIILILFAMKNLLKIGSVLLLTGFMPALVFSIDNPRKPVTPKASPAAVALLDLFYNISGKYILTGQHNFPNIKDRNTKFAKEYTGETPVIFSTDWGFAKEDDKDSYLARPEIVKEAIRQNQLGSIITICWHAVPPTSKEPVTFQPVRGADPQKLASVQGQLTDQQFKDILTRGTPLYKSWCAQVDSVAGYLKKLQDAHVPVLWRPYHEMNGSWFWWGGRTGKYSTKALYLQIYDRLVKYHKLNNLVWVWSVDRPNKPEMQFSNFYPGNDYLDILALDVYGSDFKQDYYDSLDVLSKGKPLVLGEVGNPPALDILAKQPKWSYWVIWSGMVRNTLKKQHKILNSDPRILSQEDAAYRELVAPLRKVSGLEPLPEIKITREPVSFSGKWVFNEEKSTLDNFGAGNIADLISVVHDTNSVTVRKTYRQEDADDRTTEDILVPGEENKSGSDNFIQTTVIRMSENGDTLILDSKSTMRFGDQVFNQEGNEKWTLRDKGKELVIKQVSDYFRGKRNLSLVYDKE
;
A
#
# COMPACT_ATOMS: atom_id res chain seq x y z
N MET A 1 62.57 44.04 19.92
CA MET A 1 63.42 45.22 19.68
C MET A 1 63.10 45.74 18.29
N GLY A 2 62.54 46.95 18.17
CA GLY A 2 62.18 47.66 16.92
C GLY A 2 60.73 47.43 16.43
N MET A 3 59.71 48.19 16.88
CA MET A 3 59.21 49.52 16.43
C MET A 3 58.61 49.50 15.01
N ILE A 4 57.28 49.63 14.81
CA ILE A 4 56.43 50.87 14.78
C ILE A 4 56.75 51.69 13.50
N CYS A 5 55.85 52.12 12.58
CA CYS A 5 54.48 52.68 12.66
C CYS A 5 53.84 52.72 11.23
N PHE A 6 52.54 52.42 11.02
CA PHE A 6 51.41 53.34 10.62
C PHE A 6 51.44 53.88 9.15
N ILE A 7 50.38 53.96 8.31
CA ILE A 7 48.92 54.16 8.44
C ILE A 7 48.15 53.71 7.17
N ASN A 8 46.86 53.38 7.40
CA ASN A 8 45.78 52.95 6.52
C ASN A 8 45.03 54.09 5.78
N LEU A 9 44.05 53.65 4.95
CA LEU A 9 42.82 54.30 4.40
C LEU A 9 42.90 54.57 2.88
N LYS A 10 41.97 54.15 1.99
CA LYS A 10 40.55 53.73 2.14
C LYS A 10 40.01 53.17 0.78
N PHE A 11 39.07 52.21 0.84
CA PHE A 11 38.00 51.81 -0.11
C PHE A 11 38.31 51.58 -1.62
N GLY A 12 37.83 50.58 -2.34
CA GLY A 12 36.82 49.55 -2.11
C GLY A 12 36.08 49.20 -3.42
N ILE A 13 36.28 47.96 -3.92
CA ILE A 13 35.24 47.03 -4.43
C ILE A 13 34.67 47.17 -5.88
N ILE A 14 34.93 46.08 -6.64
CA ILE A 14 34.14 45.40 -7.72
C ILE A 14 34.16 45.97 -9.16
N LEU A 15 34.65 45.15 -10.10
CA LEU A 15 34.35 45.24 -11.53
C LEU A 15 33.93 43.88 -12.09
N ILE A 16 32.84 43.90 -12.86
CA ILE A 16 32.19 42.79 -13.58
C ILE A 16 32.24 43.10 -15.08
N LEU A 17 32.64 42.09 -15.88
CA LEU A 17 32.31 41.78 -17.30
C LEU A 17 32.55 42.78 -18.46
N PHE A 18 32.99 42.21 -19.59
CA PHE A 18 32.77 42.50 -21.04
C PHE A 18 34.12 42.40 -21.80
N ALA A 19 34.27 41.87 -23.01
CA ALA A 19 33.50 41.06 -23.97
C ALA A 19 34.44 40.79 -25.16
N MET A 20 34.19 39.77 -25.99
CA MET A 20 34.37 39.87 -27.45
C MET A 20 33.72 38.69 -28.19
N LYS A 21 32.63 39.04 -28.89
CA LYS A 21 31.97 38.40 -30.06
C LYS A 21 32.90 38.52 -31.28
N ASN A 22 32.85 37.79 -32.40
CA ASN A 22 31.99 36.77 -33.02
C ASN A 22 32.68 36.38 -34.36
N LEU A 23 32.50 35.15 -34.89
CA LEU A 23 31.80 34.84 -36.16
C LEU A 23 32.26 33.57 -36.92
N LEU A 24 31.22 32.92 -37.48
CA LEU A 24 31.11 31.92 -38.57
C LEU A 24 31.24 30.44 -38.19
N LYS A 25 30.18 29.62 -38.07
CA LYS A 25 29.02 29.17 -38.92
C LYS A 25 29.27 27.81 -39.61
N ILE A 26 28.29 26.91 -39.37
CA ILE A 26 27.83 25.74 -40.15
C ILE A 26 28.38 24.36 -39.74
N GLY A 27 27.46 23.49 -39.31
CA GLY A 27 27.59 22.03 -39.46
C GLY A 27 26.83 21.20 -38.44
N SER A 28 25.72 20.57 -38.88
CA SER A 28 25.11 19.36 -38.32
C SER A 28 23.99 19.53 -37.27
N VAL A 29 22.76 19.38 -37.77
CA VAL A 29 21.56 19.04 -36.98
C VAL A 29 21.66 17.57 -36.58
N LEU A 30 21.86 17.29 -35.29
CA LEU A 30 21.74 15.95 -34.73
C LEU A 30 20.29 15.75 -34.27
N LEU A 31 19.63 14.72 -34.77
CA LEU A 31 18.38 14.19 -34.20
C LEU A 31 18.62 13.85 -32.73
N LEU A 32 18.05 14.62 -31.81
CA LEU A 32 17.88 14.21 -30.42
C LEU A 32 16.62 13.34 -30.33
N THR A 33 16.82 12.03 -30.40
CA THR A 33 15.87 11.08 -29.83
C THR A 33 15.92 11.25 -28.31
N GLY A 34 14.84 11.78 -27.73
CA GLY A 34 14.70 11.94 -26.29
C GLY A 34 14.63 10.58 -25.61
N PHE A 35 15.77 10.08 -25.15
CA PHE A 35 15.83 9.10 -24.08
C PHE A 35 15.33 9.80 -22.81
N MET A 36 14.11 9.49 -22.36
CA MET A 36 13.75 9.76 -20.97
C MET A 36 14.68 8.91 -20.09
N PRO A 37 15.45 9.50 -19.17
CA PRO A 37 16.20 8.70 -18.23
C PRO A 37 15.18 8.02 -17.32
N ALA A 38 15.18 6.69 -17.31
CA ALA A 38 14.57 5.94 -16.23
C ALA A 38 15.13 6.53 -14.92
N LEU A 39 14.25 6.94 -14.00
CA LEU A 39 14.67 7.27 -12.64
C LEU A 39 15.30 6.01 -12.05
N VAL A 40 16.62 5.92 -12.12
CA VAL A 40 17.38 4.99 -11.31
C VAL A 40 17.27 5.53 -9.89
N PHE A 41 16.43 4.90 -9.07
CA PHE A 41 16.46 5.11 -7.63
C PHE A 41 17.86 4.72 -7.14
N SER A 42 18.75 5.71 -7.02
CA SER A 42 19.99 5.58 -6.25
C SER A 42 19.58 5.28 -4.82
N ILE A 43 19.99 4.11 -4.30
CA ILE A 43 19.84 3.79 -2.88
C ILE A 43 20.88 4.65 -2.16
N ASP A 44 20.52 5.89 -1.86
CA ASP A 44 21.33 6.77 -1.01
C ASP A 44 21.38 6.15 0.40
N ASN A 45 22.44 5.38 0.63
CA ASN A 45 22.84 4.72 1.87
C ASN A 45 21.74 3.85 2.54
N PRO A 46 21.68 2.53 2.27
CA PRO A 46 20.64 1.65 2.79
C PRO A 46 20.56 1.69 4.32
N ARG A 47 19.34 1.73 4.84
CA ARG A 47 19.03 1.80 6.27
C ARG A 47 19.46 0.50 6.91
N LYS A 48 20.32 0.62 7.92
CA LYS A 48 20.90 -0.53 8.60
C LYS A 48 19.92 -1.11 9.63
N PRO A 49 19.50 -2.39 9.50
CA PRO A 49 18.74 -3.05 10.54
C PRO A 49 19.55 -3.14 11.84
N VAL A 50 18.86 -3.23 12.97
CA VAL A 50 19.51 -3.36 14.29
C VAL A 50 20.32 -4.64 14.39
N THR A 51 19.91 -5.69 13.68
CA THR A 51 20.63 -6.96 13.60
C THR A 51 21.99 -6.77 12.90
N PRO A 52 23.12 -7.04 13.57
CA PRO A 52 24.43 -6.99 12.93
C PRO A 52 24.53 -8.00 11.78
N LYS A 53 25.12 -7.59 10.65
CA LYS A 53 25.24 -8.42 9.45
C LYS A 53 23.88 -8.97 8.96
N ALA A 54 22.84 -8.13 9.03
CA ALA A 54 21.53 -8.42 8.45
C ALA A 54 21.68 -8.90 6.99
N SER A 55 20.83 -9.84 6.58
CA SER A 55 20.82 -10.36 5.21
C SER A 55 20.44 -9.24 4.23
N PRO A 56 20.88 -9.30 2.97
CA PRO A 56 20.51 -8.30 1.96
C PRO A 56 18.99 -8.12 1.84
N ALA A 57 18.23 -9.22 1.95
CA ALA A 57 16.78 -9.20 1.92
C ALA A 57 16.16 -8.47 3.14
N ALA A 58 16.73 -8.63 4.35
CA ALA A 58 16.24 -7.90 5.53
C ALA A 58 16.56 -6.40 5.45
N VAL A 59 17.72 -6.04 4.90
CA VAL A 59 18.08 -4.63 4.63
C VAL A 59 17.08 -4.02 3.64
N ALA A 60 16.85 -4.68 2.49
CA ALA A 60 15.92 -4.19 1.48
C ALA A 60 14.47 -4.12 1.98
N LEU A 61 14.05 -5.06 2.83
CA LEU A 61 12.73 -5.03 3.47
C LEU A 61 12.59 -3.82 4.38
N LEU A 62 13.61 -3.51 5.18
CA LEU A 62 13.59 -2.33 6.04
C LEU A 62 13.58 -1.04 5.21
N ASP A 63 14.42 -0.96 4.17
CA ASP A 63 14.48 0.17 3.24
C ASP A 63 13.12 0.44 2.59
N LEU A 64 12.40 -0.60 2.18
CA LEU A 64 11.04 -0.47 1.65
C LEU A 64 10.14 0.29 2.64
N PHE A 65 10.16 -0.07 3.93
CA PHE A 65 9.33 0.60 4.94
C PHE A 65 9.73 2.05 5.21
N TYR A 66 11.02 2.38 5.17
CA TYR A 66 11.44 3.78 5.21
C TYR A 66 10.98 4.57 3.99
N ASN A 67 10.99 3.96 2.81
CA ASN A 67 10.63 4.62 1.56
C ASN A 67 9.13 4.90 1.42
N ILE A 68 8.29 4.03 1.98
CA ILE A 68 6.83 4.17 1.92
C ILE A 68 6.23 4.96 3.09
N SER A 69 6.92 5.06 4.24
CA SER A 69 6.38 5.78 5.39
C SER A 69 6.03 7.24 5.03
N GLY A 70 4.80 7.65 5.33
CA GLY A 70 4.29 8.98 4.97
C GLY A 70 3.76 9.09 3.53
N LYS A 71 3.89 8.04 2.70
CA LYS A 71 3.50 8.05 1.29
C LYS A 71 2.48 6.96 0.94
N TYR A 72 2.74 5.73 1.36
CA TYR A 72 1.90 4.57 1.08
C TYR A 72 1.65 3.74 2.33
N ILE A 73 0.56 2.99 2.30
CA ILE A 73 0.12 2.08 3.35
C ILE A 73 -0.24 0.75 2.71
N LEU A 74 0.42 -0.32 3.14
CA LEU A 74 0.20 -1.65 2.60
C LEU A 74 -0.97 -2.34 3.31
N THR A 75 -1.86 -2.97 2.54
CA THR A 75 -2.96 -3.77 3.07
C THR A 75 -2.45 -5.09 3.65
N GLY A 76 -3.06 -5.60 4.72
CA GLY A 76 -2.60 -6.82 5.38
C GLY A 76 -3.70 -7.64 6.05
N GLN A 77 -3.46 -8.94 6.14
CA GLN A 77 -4.41 -9.91 6.73
C GLN A 77 -3.67 -10.96 7.55
N HIS A 78 -4.14 -11.20 8.78
CA HIS A 78 -3.68 -12.28 9.64
C HIS A 78 -4.39 -13.60 9.31
N ASN A 79 -3.64 -14.69 9.46
CA ASN A 79 -4.10 -16.06 9.21
C ASN A 79 -3.76 -16.94 10.41
N PHE A 80 -4.74 -17.70 10.90
CA PHE A 80 -4.49 -18.65 11.99
C PHE A 80 -3.46 -19.72 11.56
N PRO A 81 -2.58 -20.16 12.48
CA PRO A 81 -1.49 -21.12 12.24
C PRO A 81 -1.86 -22.33 11.37
N ASN A 82 -2.96 -23.00 11.71
CA ASN A 82 -3.33 -24.30 11.16
C ASN A 82 -4.27 -24.23 9.95
N ILE A 83 -4.41 -23.05 9.32
CA ILE A 83 -5.31 -22.85 8.15
C ILE A 83 -4.65 -22.14 6.96
N LYS A 84 -3.31 -22.01 6.95
CA LYS A 84 -2.53 -21.46 5.83
C LYS A 84 -3.05 -20.08 5.39
N ASP A 85 -3.34 -19.84 4.12
CA ASP A 85 -3.80 -18.56 3.56
C ASP A 85 -5.32 -18.38 3.50
N ARG A 86 -6.09 -19.19 4.22
CA ARG A 86 -7.56 -19.17 4.15
C ARG A 86 -8.15 -17.78 4.40
N ASN A 87 -7.63 -17.05 5.39
CA ASN A 87 -8.13 -15.71 5.71
C ASN A 87 -7.71 -14.69 4.66
N THR A 88 -6.50 -14.80 4.11
CA THR A 88 -6.01 -13.94 3.02
C THR A 88 -6.84 -14.12 1.75
N LYS A 89 -7.15 -15.36 1.38
CA LYS A 89 -8.05 -15.67 0.25
C LYS A 89 -9.46 -15.10 0.46
N PHE A 90 -10.00 -15.26 1.67
CA PHE A 90 -11.30 -14.71 2.01
C PHE A 90 -11.28 -13.18 1.98
N ALA A 91 -10.22 -12.54 2.48
CA ALA A 91 -10.05 -11.09 2.42
C ALA A 91 -9.99 -10.60 0.96
N LYS A 92 -9.27 -11.30 0.08
CA LYS A 92 -9.26 -11.01 -1.36
C LYS A 92 -10.65 -11.07 -1.97
N GLU A 93 -11.39 -12.15 -1.73
CA GLU A 93 -12.76 -12.31 -2.24
C GLU A 93 -13.70 -11.21 -1.70
N TYR A 94 -13.53 -10.82 -0.43
CA TYR A 94 -14.40 -9.85 0.21
C TYR A 94 -14.11 -8.40 -0.18
N THR A 95 -12.83 -8.05 -0.35
CA THR A 95 -12.36 -6.67 -0.59
C THR A 95 -12.08 -6.38 -2.07
N GLY A 96 -11.87 -7.41 -2.89
CA GLY A 96 -11.57 -7.32 -4.32
C GLY A 96 -10.07 -7.37 -4.65
N GLU A 97 -9.18 -7.25 -3.64
CA GLU A 97 -7.73 -7.15 -3.84
C GLU A 97 -6.97 -8.01 -2.83
N THR A 98 -5.79 -8.49 -3.21
CA THR A 98 -4.96 -9.36 -2.39
C THR A 98 -4.17 -8.53 -1.38
N PRO A 99 -4.28 -8.81 -0.07
CA PRO A 99 -3.45 -8.15 0.94
C PRO A 99 -1.95 -8.34 0.68
N VAL A 100 -1.17 -7.27 0.82
CA VAL A 100 0.30 -7.30 0.67
C VAL A 100 0.97 -8.00 1.85
N ILE A 101 0.57 -7.67 3.08
CA ILE A 101 1.13 -8.27 4.28
C ILE A 101 0.42 -9.59 4.56
N PHE A 102 1.16 -10.70 4.44
CA PHE A 102 0.74 -12.01 4.92
C PHE A 102 1.21 -12.17 6.36
N SER A 103 0.25 -12.20 7.29
CA SER A 103 0.52 -12.33 8.72
C SER A 103 0.08 -13.69 9.26
N THR A 104 0.87 -14.28 10.17
CA THR A 104 0.53 -15.52 10.89
C THR A 104 1.24 -15.61 12.26
N ASP A 105 1.04 -16.70 12.99
CA ASP A 105 1.60 -17.00 14.31
C ASP A 105 2.27 -18.38 14.32
N TRP A 106 3.18 -18.64 15.27
CA TRP A 106 3.77 -19.95 15.51
C TRP A 106 2.86 -20.96 16.25
N GLY A 107 1.72 -20.53 16.78
CA GLY A 107 0.75 -21.40 17.44
C GLY A 107 1.22 -21.93 18.80
N PHE A 108 0.24 -22.40 19.58
CA PHE A 108 0.41 -22.88 20.96
C PHE A 108 -0.54 -24.03 21.33
N ALA A 109 -1.57 -24.26 20.52
CA ALA A 109 -2.67 -25.17 20.84
C ALA A 109 -2.48 -26.57 20.27
N LYS A 110 -3.38 -27.49 20.60
CA LYS A 110 -3.37 -28.90 20.15
C LYS A 110 -3.64 -29.04 18.65
N GLU A 111 -3.50 -30.26 18.12
CA GLU A 111 -3.50 -30.56 16.67
C GLU A 111 -4.77 -30.09 15.92
N ASP A 112 -5.94 -30.28 16.52
CA ASP A 112 -7.24 -29.95 15.91
C ASP A 112 -7.64 -28.48 16.04
N ASP A 113 -6.83 -27.67 16.74
CA ASP A 113 -7.09 -26.25 16.93
C ASP A 113 -6.53 -25.42 15.75
N LYS A 114 -7.18 -24.30 15.44
CA LYS A 114 -6.72 -23.34 14.43
C LYS A 114 -5.36 -22.73 14.80
N ASP A 115 -5.03 -22.67 16.08
CA ASP A 115 -3.78 -22.14 16.64
C ASP A 115 -2.76 -23.25 16.96
N SER A 116 -2.83 -24.38 16.26
CA SER A 116 -1.96 -25.53 16.51
C SER A 116 -0.47 -25.24 16.36
N TYR A 117 0.33 -25.57 17.37
CA TYR A 117 1.80 -25.47 17.28
C TYR A 117 2.41 -26.50 16.32
N LEU A 118 1.67 -27.57 16.00
CA LEU A 118 2.11 -28.61 15.06
C LEU A 118 2.11 -28.11 13.60
N ALA A 119 1.46 -26.98 13.32
CA ALA A 119 1.43 -26.37 12.00
C ALA A 119 2.73 -25.68 11.59
N ARG A 120 3.71 -25.49 12.51
CA ARG A 120 4.97 -24.76 12.25
C ARG A 120 5.74 -25.19 10.99
N PRO A 121 5.87 -26.49 10.65
CA PRO A 121 6.48 -26.90 9.39
C PRO A 121 5.70 -26.39 8.16
N GLU A 122 4.36 -26.40 8.21
CA GLU A 122 3.51 -25.90 7.13
C GLU A 122 3.50 -24.37 7.08
N ILE A 123 3.60 -23.68 8.23
CA ILE A 123 3.77 -22.22 8.29
C ILE A 123 5.02 -21.79 7.54
N VAL A 124 6.15 -22.49 7.72
CA VAL A 124 7.38 -22.18 6.98
C VAL A 124 7.18 -22.34 5.47
N LYS A 125 6.59 -23.47 5.02
CA LYS A 125 6.32 -23.70 3.59
C LYS A 125 5.40 -22.62 3.01
N GLU A 126 4.37 -22.27 3.76
CA GLU A 126 3.39 -21.27 3.35
C GLU A 126 3.99 -19.87 3.30
N ALA A 127 4.80 -19.47 4.28
CA ALA A 127 5.51 -18.20 4.28
C ALA A 127 6.47 -18.07 3.07
N ILE A 128 7.20 -19.15 2.72
CA ILE A 128 8.04 -19.17 1.51
C ILE A 128 7.18 -18.99 0.25
N ARG A 129 6.07 -19.74 0.14
CA ARG A 129 5.15 -19.66 -0.99
C ARG A 129 4.54 -18.26 -1.14
N GLN A 130 4.09 -17.67 -0.04
CA GLN A 130 3.51 -16.32 -0.01
C GLN A 130 4.55 -15.27 -0.42
N ASN A 131 5.80 -15.42 0.03
CA ASN A 131 6.87 -14.51 -0.38
C ASN A 131 7.17 -14.61 -1.89
N GLN A 132 7.19 -15.82 -2.43
CA GLN A 132 7.32 -16.04 -3.88
C GLN A 132 6.18 -15.37 -4.66
N LEU A 133 4.94 -15.48 -4.15
CA LEU A 133 3.74 -14.86 -4.73
C LEU A 133 3.67 -13.34 -4.61
N GLY A 134 4.56 -12.71 -3.82
CA GLY A 134 4.63 -11.26 -3.70
C GLY A 134 4.16 -10.71 -2.37
N SER A 135 3.86 -11.55 -1.38
CA SER A 135 3.51 -11.11 -0.04
C SER A 135 4.76 -10.74 0.77
N ILE A 136 4.64 -9.74 1.64
CA ILE A 136 5.61 -9.49 2.71
C ILE A 136 5.19 -10.30 3.93
N ILE A 137 6.13 -11.01 4.54
CA ILE A 137 5.85 -11.95 5.62
C ILE A 137 6.02 -11.26 6.98
N THR A 138 4.98 -11.29 7.80
CA THR A 138 5.06 -10.97 9.23
C THR A 138 4.61 -12.15 10.08
N ILE A 139 5.34 -12.40 11.16
CA ILE A 139 5.04 -13.50 12.08
C ILE A 139 5.10 -12.97 13.51
N CYS A 140 4.02 -13.19 14.28
CA CYS A 140 3.98 -12.99 15.72
C CYS A 140 4.09 -14.32 16.47
N TRP A 141 4.10 -14.28 17.80
CA TRP A 141 4.17 -15.49 18.61
C TRP A 141 3.42 -15.34 19.93
N HIS A 142 2.26 -15.99 20.01
CA HIS A 142 1.60 -16.30 21.28
C HIS A 142 2.39 -17.38 22.04
N ALA A 143 3.50 -16.96 22.67
CA ALA A 143 4.45 -17.85 23.30
C ALA A 143 3.84 -18.60 24.50
N VAL A 144 4.13 -19.90 24.61
CA VAL A 144 3.79 -20.70 25.80
C VAL A 144 4.69 -20.30 26.97
N PRO A 145 4.15 -20.16 28.20
CA PRO A 145 4.98 -19.81 29.34
C PRO A 145 6.01 -20.93 29.63
N PRO A 146 7.24 -20.60 30.05
CA PRO A 146 8.28 -21.59 30.39
C PRO A 146 7.93 -22.55 31.55
N THR A 147 6.82 -22.30 32.26
CA THR A 147 6.23 -23.17 33.28
C THR A 147 5.46 -24.36 32.71
N SER A 148 5.20 -24.39 31.40
CA SER A 148 4.48 -25.46 30.73
C SER A 148 5.14 -25.86 29.40
N LYS A 149 4.66 -26.97 28.83
CA LYS A 149 4.98 -27.43 27.48
C LYS A 149 3.76 -27.27 26.59
N GLU A 150 3.99 -27.10 25.29
CA GLU A 150 2.93 -27.15 24.29
C GLU A 150 2.29 -28.57 24.25
N PRO A 151 0.97 -28.67 24.05
CA PRO A 151 0.03 -27.58 23.84
C PRO A 151 -0.47 -26.95 25.16
N VAL A 152 -0.94 -25.70 25.08
CA VAL A 152 -1.64 -24.99 26.17
C VAL A 152 -2.94 -24.34 25.68
N THR A 153 -3.76 -23.84 26.61
CA THR A 153 -4.94 -23.04 26.25
C THR A 153 -4.59 -21.57 26.05
N PHE A 154 -5.48 -20.80 25.40
CA PHE A 154 -5.29 -19.36 25.29
C PHE A 154 -5.53 -18.67 26.65
N GLN A 155 -6.63 -19.01 27.32
CA GLN A 155 -7.01 -18.49 28.64
C GLN A 155 -6.71 -19.50 29.75
N PRO A 156 -6.41 -19.05 30.98
CA PRO A 156 -6.26 -19.94 32.12
C PRO A 156 -7.52 -20.77 32.37
N VAL A 157 -7.34 -22.05 32.70
CA VAL A 157 -8.45 -22.90 33.16
C VAL A 157 -8.88 -22.42 34.55
N ARG A 158 -10.19 -22.26 34.77
CA ARG A 158 -10.74 -21.81 36.06
C ARG A 158 -10.30 -22.74 37.19
N GLY A 159 -9.70 -22.18 38.24
CA GLY A 159 -9.22 -22.93 39.40
C GLY A 159 -7.86 -23.63 39.20
N ALA A 160 -7.17 -23.39 38.08
CA ALA A 160 -5.81 -23.87 37.88
C ALA A 160 -4.83 -23.27 38.91
N ASP A 161 -3.81 -24.04 39.26
CA ASP A 161 -2.74 -23.63 40.16
C ASP A 161 -1.98 -22.43 39.55
N PRO A 162 -1.98 -21.24 40.18
CA PRO A 162 -1.29 -20.07 39.65
C PRO A 162 0.23 -20.25 39.57
N GLN A 163 0.82 -21.22 40.28
CA GLN A 163 2.24 -21.57 40.17
C GLN A 163 2.55 -22.42 38.93
N LYS A 164 1.53 -22.94 38.24
CA LYS A 164 1.68 -23.84 37.08
C LYS A 164 0.93 -23.29 35.88
N LEU A 165 1.20 -22.02 35.54
CA LEU A 165 0.57 -21.37 34.40
C LEU A 165 0.77 -22.21 33.13
N ALA A 166 -0.33 -22.65 32.54
CA ALA A 166 -0.39 -23.48 31.34
C ALA A 166 -1.35 -22.87 30.32
N SER A 167 -1.22 -21.56 30.11
CA SER A 167 -1.97 -20.77 29.13
C SER A 167 -1.15 -19.58 28.65
N VAL A 168 -1.46 -19.08 27.45
CA VAL A 168 -0.80 -17.89 26.88
C VAL A 168 -1.15 -16.64 27.71
N GLN A 169 -2.43 -16.48 28.04
CA GLN A 169 -2.89 -15.45 28.97
C GLN A 169 -2.66 -15.89 30.42
N GLY A 170 -2.50 -14.90 31.30
CA GLY A 170 -2.22 -15.09 32.72
C GLY A 170 -0.91 -14.43 33.12
N GLN A 171 -0.51 -14.61 34.38
CA GLN A 171 0.66 -13.95 34.97
C GLN A 171 1.56 -14.99 35.64
N LEU A 172 2.87 -14.87 35.41
CA LEU A 172 3.87 -15.58 36.18
C LEU A 172 4.10 -14.89 37.52
N THR A 173 4.52 -15.65 38.53
CA THR A 173 4.97 -15.06 39.78
C THR A 173 6.27 -14.28 39.60
N ASP A 174 6.55 -13.35 40.51
CA ASP A 174 7.78 -12.55 40.49
C ASP A 174 9.04 -13.42 40.49
N GLN A 175 9.01 -14.51 41.25
CA GLN A 175 10.11 -15.46 41.31
C GLN A 175 10.28 -16.22 39.98
N GLN A 176 9.20 -16.67 39.36
CA GLN A 176 9.25 -17.36 38.07
C GLN A 176 9.78 -16.44 36.96
N PHE A 177 9.33 -15.19 36.92
CA PHE A 177 9.79 -14.22 35.93
C PHE A 177 11.27 -13.88 36.13
N LYS A 178 11.70 -13.72 37.38
CA LYS A 178 13.12 -13.60 37.74
C LYS A 178 13.93 -14.81 37.29
N ASP A 179 13.41 -16.03 37.48
CA ASP A 179 14.10 -17.25 37.10
C ASP A 179 14.25 -17.36 35.59
N ILE A 180 13.23 -17.01 34.80
CA ILE A 180 13.31 -16.95 33.32
C ILE A 180 14.41 -15.99 32.84
N LEU A 181 14.68 -14.92 33.59
CA LEU A 181 15.73 -13.93 33.27
C LEU A 181 17.08 -14.23 33.93
N THR A 182 17.19 -15.33 34.67
CA THR A 182 18.42 -15.73 35.37
C THR A 182 19.02 -16.96 34.71
N ARG A 183 20.17 -16.78 34.05
CA ARG A 183 20.88 -17.86 33.37
C ARG A 183 21.15 -19.03 34.33
N GLY A 184 20.90 -20.25 33.86
CA GLY A 184 21.17 -21.49 34.59
C GLY A 184 20.01 -22.05 35.39
N THR A 185 18.96 -21.25 35.68
CA THR A 185 17.76 -21.77 36.35
C THR A 185 17.01 -22.78 35.45
N PRO A 186 16.17 -23.65 36.03
CA PRO A 186 15.32 -24.55 35.25
C PRO A 186 14.39 -23.80 34.28
N LEU A 187 13.76 -22.70 34.72
CA LEU A 187 12.85 -21.92 33.88
C LEU A 187 13.59 -21.19 32.75
N TYR A 188 14.81 -20.71 32.96
CA TYR A 188 15.65 -20.19 31.89
C TYR A 188 15.94 -21.25 30.83
N LYS A 189 16.25 -22.49 31.25
CA LYS A 189 16.50 -23.61 30.32
C LYS A 189 15.24 -23.99 29.54
N SER A 190 14.07 -24.02 30.20
CA SER A 190 12.78 -24.25 29.52
C SER A 190 12.49 -23.16 28.49
N TRP A 191 12.68 -21.88 28.87
CA TRP A 191 12.54 -20.75 27.97
C TRP A 191 13.49 -20.87 26.76
N CYS A 192 14.75 -21.22 27.01
CA CYS A 192 15.74 -21.46 25.96
C CYS A 192 15.26 -22.51 24.97
N ALA A 193 14.79 -23.66 25.44
CA ALA A 193 14.32 -24.74 24.59
C ALA A 193 13.11 -24.34 23.73
N GLN A 194 12.18 -23.57 24.29
CA GLN A 194 11.03 -23.03 23.54
C GLN A 194 11.47 -22.06 22.45
N VAL A 195 12.37 -21.12 22.77
CA VAL A 195 12.93 -20.17 21.79
C VAL A 195 13.74 -20.89 20.72
N ASP A 196 14.51 -21.93 21.07
CA ASP A 196 15.31 -22.70 20.13
C ASP A 196 14.46 -23.46 19.11
N SER A 197 13.31 -23.97 19.55
CA SER A 197 12.32 -24.58 18.66
C SER A 197 11.85 -23.58 17.59
N VAL A 198 11.43 -22.38 17.99
CA VAL A 198 11.02 -21.31 17.07
C VAL A 198 12.17 -20.83 16.18
N ALA A 199 13.38 -20.69 16.75
CA ALA A 199 14.56 -20.29 16.02
C ALA A 199 14.90 -21.27 14.88
N GLY A 200 14.67 -22.57 15.09
CA GLY A 200 14.83 -23.59 14.04
C GLY A 200 13.91 -23.35 12.83
N TYR A 201 12.68 -22.86 13.04
CA TYR A 201 11.77 -22.51 11.94
C TYR A 201 12.14 -21.19 11.27
N LEU A 202 12.51 -20.17 12.05
CA LEU A 202 13.03 -18.90 11.53
C LEU A 202 14.30 -19.11 10.70
N LYS A 203 15.15 -20.06 11.10
CA LYS A 203 16.37 -20.44 10.36
C LYS A 203 16.05 -21.03 8.99
N LYS A 204 15.01 -21.87 8.88
CA LYS A 204 14.54 -22.36 7.58
C LYS A 204 14.08 -21.23 6.64
N LEU A 205 13.44 -20.20 7.19
CA LEU A 205 13.08 -19.00 6.41
C LEU A 205 14.32 -18.21 5.98
N GLN A 206 15.32 -18.08 6.85
CA GLN A 206 16.60 -17.47 6.50
C GLN A 206 17.30 -18.21 5.38
N ASP A 207 17.38 -19.54 5.45
CA ASP A 207 18.04 -20.37 4.46
C ASP A 207 17.30 -20.32 3.10
N ALA A 208 15.99 -20.04 3.13
CA ALA A 208 15.17 -19.77 1.96
C ALA A 208 15.20 -18.29 1.50
N HIS A 209 16.08 -17.46 2.07
CA HIS A 209 16.20 -16.02 1.77
C HIS A 209 14.92 -15.19 1.99
N VAL A 210 14.03 -15.66 2.89
CA VAL A 210 12.80 -14.94 3.24
C VAL A 210 13.08 -14.00 4.43
N PRO A 211 13.01 -12.67 4.24
CA PRO A 211 13.05 -11.74 5.35
C PRO A 211 11.69 -11.70 6.06
N VAL A 212 11.71 -11.54 7.39
CA VAL A 212 10.50 -11.63 8.23
C VAL A 212 10.37 -10.39 9.10
N LEU A 213 9.20 -9.74 9.05
CA LEU A 213 8.76 -8.80 10.08
C LEU A 213 8.42 -9.57 11.35
N TRP A 214 9.38 -9.63 12.27
CA TRP A 214 9.31 -10.44 13.48
C TRP A 214 8.71 -9.63 14.63
N ARG A 215 7.54 -10.08 15.13
CA ARG A 215 6.74 -9.42 16.18
C ARG A 215 6.68 -10.27 17.46
N PRO A 216 7.79 -10.49 18.18
CA PRO A 216 7.78 -11.29 19.40
C PRO A 216 7.14 -10.52 20.56
N TYR A 217 6.46 -11.25 21.45
CA TYR A 217 5.93 -10.69 22.70
C TYR A 217 5.12 -9.41 22.45
N HIS A 218 4.19 -9.44 21.49
CA HIS A 218 3.33 -8.29 21.16
C HIS A 218 2.42 -7.90 22.32
N GLU A 219 1.88 -6.68 22.27
CA GLU A 219 0.99 -6.10 23.29
C GLU A 219 1.59 -6.10 24.70
N MET A 220 2.91 -6.00 24.81
CA MET A 220 3.62 -6.24 26.06
C MET A 220 3.39 -5.17 27.14
N ASN A 221 2.83 -4.03 26.76
CA ASN A 221 2.42 -2.99 27.69
C ASN A 221 1.10 -3.32 28.40
N GLY A 222 0.33 -4.30 27.91
CA GLY A 222 -0.79 -4.92 28.62
C GLY A 222 -0.37 -5.99 29.62
N SER A 223 -1.28 -6.40 30.51
CA SER A 223 -1.04 -7.42 31.54
C SER A 223 -1.87 -8.70 31.35
N TRP A 224 -2.43 -8.93 30.16
CA TRP A 224 -3.18 -10.16 29.86
C TRP A 224 -2.28 -11.33 29.47
N PHE A 225 -1.14 -11.08 28.83
CA PHE A 225 -0.16 -12.12 28.50
C PHE A 225 0.93 -12.25 29.56
N TRP A 226 1.48 -13.46 29.72
CA TRP A 226 2.47 -13.75 30.77
C TRP A 226 3.76 -12.95 30.65
N TRP A 227 4.08 -12.44 29.46
CA TRP A 227 5.25 -11.60 29.20
C TRP A 227 5.03 -10.12 29.50
N GLY A 228 3.78 -9.67 29.66
CA GLY A 228 3.41 -8.25 29.63
C GLY A 228 3.29 -7.59 31.01
N GLY A 229 3.37 -6.26 31.02
CA GLY A 229 3.01 -5.42 32.18
C GLY A 229 4.05 -5.31 33.29
N ARG A 230 5.29 -5.80 33.09
CA ARG A 230 6.31 -5.84 34.14
C ARG A 230 7.40 -4.79 33.93
N THR A 231 7.64 -3.95 34.95
CA THR A 231 8.70 -2.92 34.96
C THR A 231 9.80 -3.28 35.98
N GLY A 232 10.88 -2.49 36.03
CA GLY A 232 12.03 -2.72 36.92
C GLY A 232 13.09 -3.68 36.36
N LYS A 233 13.85 -4.33 37.25
CA LYS A 233 15.01 -5.19 36.87
C LYS A 233 14.59 -6.44 36.10
N TYR A 234 13.56 -7.14 36.58
CA TYR A 234 13.02 -8.35 35.96
C TYR A 234 11.76 -7.98 35.17
N SER A 235 11.96 -7.23 34.10
CA SER A 235 10.90 -6.57 33.33
C SER A 235 10.61 -7.25 32.00
N THR A 236 9.44 -6.92 31.45
CA THR A 236 9.05 -7.22 30.07
C THR A 236 10.12 -6.75 29.06
N LYS A 237 10.71 -5.56 29.28
CA LYS A 237 11.83 -5.08 28.48
C LYS A 237 13.04 -6.01 28.54
N ALA A 238 13.42 -6.49 29.74
CA ALA A 238 14.53 -7.43 29.88
C ALA A 238 14.27 -8.76 29.14
N LEU A 239 13.03 -9.24 29.13
CA LEU A 239 12.63 -10.43 28.36
C LEU A 239 12.75 -10.20 26.84
N TYR A 240 12.33 -9.04 26.33
CA TYR A 240 12.50 -8.67 24.93
C TYR A 240 13.99 -8.64 24.52
N LEU A 241 14.84 -8.03 25.34
CA LEU A 241 16.30 -8.02 25.11
C LEU A 241 16.88 -9.44 25.16
N GLN A 242 16.37 -10.32 26.02
CA GLN A 242 16.82 -11.70 26.13
C GLN A 242 16.52 -12.52 24.86
N ILE A 243 15.30 -12.40 24.29
CA ILE A 243 14.97 -13.08 23.03
C ILE A 243 15.76 -12.49 21.85
N TYR A 244 15.98 -11.17 21.83
CA TYR A 244 16.88 -10.53 20.86
C TYR A 244 18.28 -11.14 20.90
N ASP A 245 18.89 -11.21 22.08
CA ASP A 245 20.24 -11.75 22.25
C ASP A 245 20.32 -13.22 21.79
N ARG A 246 19.31 -14.03 22.13
CA ARG A 246 19.27 -15.44 21.77
C ARG A 246 19.08 -15.65 20.25
N LEU A 247 18.14 -14.95 19.62
CA LEU A 247 17.90 -15.11 18.18
C LEU A 247 19.05 -14.54 17.34
N VAL A 248 19.53 -13.34 17.67
CA VAL A 248 20.57 -12.65 16.90
C VAL A 248 21.97 -13.19 17.21
N LYS A 249 22.37 -13.23 18.49
CA LYS A 249 23.76 -13.54 18.85
C LYS A 249 24.01 -15.03 18.96
N TYR A 250 23.07 -15.82 19.47
CA TYR A 250 23.25 -17.27 19.61
C TYR A 250 22.87 -18.02 18.32
N HIS A 251 21.65 -17.84 17.81
CA HIS A 251 21.16 -18.52 16.60
C HIS A 251 21.63 -17.90 15.27
N LYS A 252 22.26 -16.72 15.31
CA LYS A 252 22.74 -16.01 14.12
C LYS A 252 21.64 -15.75 13.08
N LEU A 253 20.42 -15.51 13.57
CA LEU A 253 19.31 -15.13 12.71
C LEU A 253 19.50 -13.69 12.23
N ASN A 254 19.68 -13.52 10.93
CA ASN A 254 19.97 -12.25 10.28
C ASN A 254 18.94 -11.84 9.22
N ASN A 255 17.88 -12.63 9.02
CA ASN A 255 16.75 -12.32 8.15
C ASN A 255 15.58 -11.62 8.86
N LEU A 256 15.72 -11.30 10.15
CA LEU A 256 14.64 -10.71 10.96
C LEU A 256 14.73 -9.18 10.97
N VAL A 257 13.61 -8.53 10.63
CA VAL A 257 13.34 -7.11 10.87
C VAL A 257 12.48 -7.02 12.14
N TRP A 258 13.02 -6.38 13.18
CA TRP A 258 12.45 -6.40 14.53
C TRP A 258 11.30 -5.40 14.67
N VAL A 259 10.09 -5.90 14.90
CA VAL A 259 8.90 -5.09 15.08
C VAL A 259 8.50 -5.10 16.56
N TRP A 260 8.58 -3.96 17.22
CA TRP A 260 8.14 -3.78 18.60
C TRP A 260 6.68 -3.33 18.62
N SER A 261 5.77 -4.22 19.06
CA SER A 261 4.31 -4.03 18.94
C SER A 261 3.64 -3.83 20.29
N VAL A 262 3.02 -2.66 20.49
CA VAL A 262 2.27 -2.29 21.70
C VAL A 262 0.76 -2.31 21.45
N ASP A 263 -0.06 -2.45 22.50
CA ASP A 263 -1.51 -2.17 22.45
C ASP A 263 -1.77 -0.74 22.95
N ARG A 264 -2.97 -0.22 22.73
CA ARG A 264 -3.44 1.09 23.18
C ARG A 264 -3.39 1.21 24.72
N PRO A 265 -2.80 2.29 25.26
CA PRO A 265 -2.79 2.53 26.68
C PRO A 265 -4.19 2.96 27.14
N ASN A 266 -4.83 2.15 27.98
CA ASN A 266 -6.06 2.53 28.68
C ASN A 266 -5.83 2.83 30.18
N LYS A 267 -4.58 2.69 30.66
CA LYS A 267 -4.15 2.99 32.02
C LYS A 267 -2.74 3.61 32.04
N PRO A 268 -2.38 4.41 33.07
CA PRO A 268 -1.06 5.05 33.16
C PRO A 268 0.13 4.09 33.17
N GLU A 269 -0.02 2.87 33.66
CA GLU A 269 1.06 1.87 33.67
C GLU A 269 1.38 1.33 32.26
N MET A 270 0.44 1.42 31.32
CA MET A 270 0.58 0.88 29.95
C MET A 270 1.30 1.82 28.99
N GLN A 271 1.88 2.93 29.48
CA GLN A 271 2.58 3.89 28.63
C GLN A 271 3.72 3.24 27.86
N PHE A 272 3.82 3.54 26.57
CA PHE A 272 4.78 2.92 25.64
C PHE A 272 6.23 3.02 26.12
N SER A 273 6.60 4.17 26.68
CA SER A 273 7.95 4.44 27.19
C SER A 273 8.40 3.45 28.28
N ASN A 274 7.47 2.87 29.04
CA ASN A 274 7.79 1.93 30.13
C ASN A 274 8.36 0.60 29.59
N PHE A 275 8.03 0.26 28.34
CA PHE A 275 8.35 -1.03 27.72
C PHE A 275 9.31 -0.90 26.53
N TYR A 276 9.68 0.32 26.17
CA TYR A 276 10.51 0.64 25.02
C TYR A 276 11.94 0.07 25.17
N PRO A 277 12.38 -0.85 24.28
CA PRO A 277 13.64 -1.56 24.44
C PRO A 277 14.85 -0.70 24.05
N GLY A 278 14.64 0.40 23.31
CA GLY A 278 15.68 1.24 22.72
C GLY A 278 15.82 1.00 21.23
N ASN A 279 16.25 2.02 20.49
CA ASN A 279 16.37 1.98 19.02
C ASN A 279 17.43 1.01 18.49
N ASP A 280 18.31 0.51 19.35
CA ASP A 280 19.31 -0.51 19.01
C ASP A 280 18.75 -1.93 19.00
N TYR A 281 17.48 -2.10 19.39
CA TYR A 281 16.85 -3.42 19.54
C TYR A 281 15.53 -3.56 18.75
N LEU A 282 15.12 -2.54 18.01
CA LEU A 282 13.96 -2.58 17.11
C LEU A 282 14.23 -1.85 15.80
N ASP A 283 13.58 -2.30 14.73
CA ASP A 283 13.62 -1.70 13.40
C ASP A 283 12.36 -0.88 13.10
N ILE A 284 11.20 -1.38 13.55
CA ILE A 284 9.86 -0.82 13.29
C ILE A 284 9.05 -0.82 14.58
N LEU A 285 8.21 0.21 14.77
CA LEU A 285 7.28 0.29 15.90
C LEU A 285 5.86 0.01 15.40
N ALA A 286 5.13 -0.80 16.15
CA ALA A 286 3.77 -1.21 15.81
C ALA A 286 2.78 -0.87 16.92
N LEU A 287 1.56 -0.53 16.53
CA LEU A 287 0.42 -0.36 17.42
C LEU A 287 -0.71 -1.32 17.02
N ASP A 288 -1.28 -2.01 18.00
CA ASP A 288 -2.44 -2.87 17.84
C ASP A 288 -3.70 -2.07 18.23
N VAL A 289 -4.71 -2.03 17.36
CA VAL A 289 -5.91 -1.18 17.53
C VAL A 289 -7.19 -1.93 17.21
N TYR A 290 -7.99 -2.20 18.24
CA TYR A 290 -9.33 -2.78 18.11
C TYR A 290 -10.41 -1.75 18.46
N GLY A 291 -11.61 -1.91 17.89
CA GLY A 291 -12.75 -1.01 18.14
C GLY A 291 -12.61 0.38 17.51
N SER A 292 -11.77 0.54 16.49
CA SER A 292 -11.54 1.81 15.77
C SER A 292 -11.02 2.96 16.64
N ASP A 293 -10.33 2.67 17.74
CA ASP A 293 -9.79 3.65 18.69
C ASP A 293 -8.41 4.18 18.26
N PHE A 294 -8.38 4.91 17.14
CA PHE A 294 -7.16 5.48 16.58
C PHE A 294 -6.86 6.89 17.13
N LYS A 295 -6.71 7.02 18.46
CA LYS A 295 -6.43 8.34 19.07
C LYS A 295 -5.10 8.92 18.60
N GLN A 296 -5.09 10.24 18.39
CA GLN A 296 -3.90 10.97 17.96
C GLN A 296 -2.75 10.81 18.95
N ASP A 297 -3.01 10.87 20.25
CA ASP A 297 -2.00 10.73 21.29
C ASP A 297 -1.23 9.40 21.21
N TYR A 298 -1.88 8.31 20.77
CA TYR A 298 -1.19 7.02 20.57
C TYR A 298 -0.18 7.13 19.43
N TYR A 299 -0.59 7.72 18.30
CA TYR A 299 0.26 7.94 17.15
C TYR A 299 1.44 8.87 17.48
N ASP A 300 1.16 10.03 18.10
CA ASP A 300 2.18 11.02 18.45
C ASP A 300 3.20 10.45 19.45
N SER A 301 2.74 9.71 20.47
CA SER A 301 3.62 9.07 21.45
C SER A 301 4.55 8.03 20.83
N LEU A 302 4.02 7.23 19.88
CA LEU A 302 4.80 6.23 19.18
C LEU A 302 5.81 6.88 18.21
N ASP A 303 5.41 7.95 17.52
CA ASP A 303 6.27 8.72 16.62
C ASP A 303 7.46 9.35 17.35
N VAL A 304 7.24 9.90 18.55
CA VAL A 304 8.33 10.45 19.39
C VAL A 304 9.35 9.38 19.78
N LEU A 305 8.90 8.17 20.09
CA LEU A 305 9.75 7.02 20.41
C LEU A 305 10.47 6.48 19.17
N SER A 306 9.87 6.59 17.99
CA SER A 306 10.42 6.04 16.74
C SER A 306 11.77 6.62 16.36
N LYS A 307 12.00 7.91 16.70
CA LYS A 307 13.14 8.70 16.20
C LYS A 307 13.31 8.57 14.67
N GLY A 308 12.19 8.52 13.94
CA GLY A 308 12.17 8.42 12.48
C GLY A 308 12.16 6.99 11.93
N LYS A 309 12.12 5.96 12.79
CA LYS A 309 11.85 4.58 12.36
C LYS A 309 10.39 4.43 11.87
N PRO A 310 10.10 3.52 10.94
CA PRO A 310 8.75 3.34 10.43
C PRO A 310 7.74 2.94 11.50
N LEU A 311 6.49 3.39 11.32
CA LEU A 311 5.34 3.06 12.14
C LEU A 311 4.38 2.15 11.36
N VAL A 312 3.80 1.16 12.02
CA VAL A 312 2.85 0.23 11.40
C VAL A 312 1.69 -0.11 12.36
N LEU A 313 0.57 -0.56 11.81
CA LEU A 313 -0.54 -1.08 12.61
C LEU A 313 -0.41 -2.61 12.63
N GLY A 314 0.12 -3.12 13.75
CA GLY A 314 0.48 -4.52 13.91
C GLY A 314 -0.73 -5.45 13.81
N GLU A 315 -1.85 -5.01 14.37
CA GLU A 315 -3.17 -5.63 14.33
C GLU A 315 -4.26 -4.58 14.32
N VAL A 316 -5.31 -4.82 13.54
CA VAL A 316 -6.54 -4.04 13.59
C VAL A 316 -7.77 -4.93 13.51
N GLY A 317 -8.84 -4.53 14.20
CA GLY A 317 -10.17 -5.07 13.92
C GLY A 317 -10.76 -4.48 12.64
N ASN A 318 -10.62 -3.17 12.48
CA ASN A 318 -11.05 -2.39 11.32
C ASN A 318 -9.86 -1.53 10.87
N PRO A 319 -9.52 -1.48 9.56
CA PRO A 319 -8.56 -0.49 9.08
C PRO A 319 -9.01 0.94 9.43
N PRO A 320 -8.06 1.88 9.66
CA PRO A 320 -8.40 3.26 9.93
C PRO A 320 -9.11 3.91 8.74
N ALA A 321 -10.08 4.77 9.01
CA ALA A 321 -10.73 5.57 7.97
C ALA A 321 -9.77 6.61 7.36
N LEU A 322 -10.08 7.11 6.17
CA LEU A 322 -9.20 8.03 5.43
C LEU A 322 -8.90 9.34 6.17
N ASP A 323 -9.83 9.83 6.99
CA ASP A 323 -9.66 11.04 7.80
C ASP A 323 -8.69 10.83 8.98
N ILE A 324 -8.65 9.62 9.54
CA ILE A 324 -7.64 9.19 10.51
C ILE A 324 -6.28 9.10 9.83
N LEU A 325 -6.20 8.43 8.67
CA LEU A 325 -4.96 8.29 7.91
C LEU A 325 -4.38 9.63 7.46
N ALA A 326 -5.22 10.63 7.18
CA ALA A 326 -4.79 11.99 6.87
C ALA A 326 -4.09 12.67 8.06
N LYS A 327 -4.50 12.37 9.30
CA LYS A 327 -3.90 12.89 10.54
C LYS A 327 -2.72 12.04 11.02
N GLN A 328 -2.64 10.79 10.58
CA GLN A 328 -1.65 9.80 10.99
C GLN A 328 -0.91 9.21 9.78
N PRO A 329 -0.21 10.03 8.97
CA PRO A 329 0.28 9.62 7.65
C PRO A 329 1.44 8.61 7.68
N LYS A 330 2.12 8.42 8.82
CA LYS A 330 3.32 7.56 8.89
C LYS A 330 3.04 6.06 8.94
N TRP A 331 1.78 5.64 9.14
CA TRP A 331 1.41 4.23 9.12
C TRP A 331 1.77 3.60 7.77
N SER A 332 2.62 2.58 7.78
CA SER A 332 3.16 1.97 6.55
C SER A 332 2.46 0.66 6.16
N TYR A 333 1.75 0.02 7.09
CA TYR A 333 0.81 -1.05 6.79
C TYR A 333 -0.23 -1.18 7.92
N TRP A 334 -1.30 -1.93 7.66
CA TRP A 334 -2.12 -2.55 8.72
C TRP A 334 -2.29 -4.05 8.48
N VAL A 335 -2.59 -4.81 9.54
CA VAL A 335 -2.97 -6.21 9.45
C VAL A 335 -4.33 -6.42 10.10
N ILE A 336 -5.35 -6.80 9.31
CA ILE A 336 -6.65 -7.14 9.87
C ILE A 336 -6.56 -8.50 10.57
N TRP A 337 -7.03 -8.60 11.81
CA TRP A 337 -7.02 -9.86 12.54
C TRP A 337 -7.88 -10.94 11.88
N SER A 338 -7.48 -12.19 12.06
CA SER A 338 -8.17 -13.36 11.51
C SER A 338 -9.66 -13.36 11.86
N GLY A 339 -10.52 -13.48 10.84
CA GLY A 339 -11.98 -13.50 11.00
C GLY A 339 -12.64 -12.12 11.12
N MET A 340 -11.88 -11.03 11.09
CA MET A 340 -12.40 -9.67 11.29
C MET A 340 -12.55 -8.83 10.02
N VAL A 341 -12.19 -9.34 8.83
CA VAL A 341 -12.27 -8.55 7.58
C VAL A 341 -13.66 -8.00 7.26
N ARG A 342 -14.71 -8.68 7.75
CA ARG A 342 -16.13 -8.28 7.60
C ARG A 342 -16.60 -7.24 8.62
N ASN A 343 -15.79 -6.92 9.63
CA ASN A 343 -16.10 -5.83 10.56
C ASN A 343 -16.14 -4.48 9.83
N THR A 344 -15.39 -4.36 8.73
CA THR A 344 -15.49 -3.25 7.77
C THR A 344 -16.30 -3.70 6.56
N LEU A 345 -17.32 -2.93 6.18
CA LEU A 345 -18.22 -3.28 5.08
C LEU A 345 -17.50 -3.20 3.72
N LYS A 346 -17.95 -3.98 2.73
CA LYS A 346 -17.44 -3.91 1.34
C LYS A 346 -17.38 -2.47 0.79
N LYS A 347 -18.40 -1.65 1.07
CA LYS A 347 -18.42 -0.23 0.64
C LYS A 347 -17.32 0.62 1.27
N GLN A 348 -16.90 0.31 2.50
CA GLN A 348 -15.83 1.00 3.20
C GLN A 348 -14.46 0.53 2.70
N HIS A 349 -14.29 -0.78 2.47
CA HIS A 349 -13.10 -1.29 1.78
C HIS A 349 -12.94 -0.68 0.39
N LYS A 350 -14.02 -0.56 -0.40
CA LYS A 350 -13.98 0.14 -1.69
C LYS A 350 -13.54 1.60 -1.58
N ILE A 351 -13.89 2.30 -0.50
CA ILE A 351 -13.42 3.67 -0.26
C ILE A 351 -11.92 3.66 0.04
N LEU A 352 -11.46 2.77 0.92
CA LEU A 352 -10.05 2.63 1.28
C LEU A 352 -9.20 2.27 0.05
N ASN A 353 -9.58 1.22 -0.69
CA ASN A 353 -8.85 0.74 -1.86
C ASN A 353 -8.88 1.73 -3.04
N SER A 354 -9.78 2.73 -3.02
CA SER A 354 -9.78 3.80 -4.03
C SER A 354 -8.77 4.92 -3.74
N ASP A 355 -8.19 4.97 -2.54
CA ASP A 355 -7.16 5.94 -2.20
C ASP A 355 -5.80 5.45 -2.74
N PRO A 356 -5.11 6.23 -3.60
CA PRO A 356 -3.87 5.79 -4.25
C PRO A 356 -2.69 5.60 -3.29
N ARG A 357 -2.83 5.99 -2.01
CA ARG A 357 -1.85 5.73 -0.97
C ARG A 357 -1.99 4.31 -0.41
N ILE A 358 -3.14 3.67 -0.54
CA ILE A 358 -3.41 2.33 0.00
C ILE A 358 -3.09 1.31 -1.09
N LEU A 359 -2.16 0.40 -0.82
CA LEU A 359 -1.66 -0.53 -1.83
C LEU A 359 -1.93 -1.99 -1.46
N SER A 360 -2.47 -2.72 -2.43
CA SER A 360 -2.65 -4.17 -2.48
C SER A 360 -1.67 -4.79 -3.49
N GLN A 361 -1.60 -6.13 -3.58
CA GLN A 361 -0.64 -6.79 -4.49
C GLN A 361 -0.91 -6.51 -5.97
N GLU A 362 -2.14 -6.13 -6.29
CA GLU A 362 -2.57 -5.80 -7.63
C GLU A 362 -2.02 -4.47 -8.13
N ASP A 363 -1.62 -3.56 -7.24
CA ASP A 363 -1.20 -2.21 -7.62
C ASP A 363 0.18 -2.15 -8.26
N ALA A 364 0.27 -1.43 -9.38
CA ALA A 364 1.53 -1.19 -10.09
C ALA A 364 2.58 -0.51 -9.18
N ALA A 365 2.15 0.43 -8.34
CA ALA A 365 3.03 1.10 -7.38
C ALA A 365 3.65 0.11 -6.40
N TYR A 366 2.87 -0.86 -5.87
CA TYR A 366 3.43 -1.90 -5.00
C TYR A 366 4.44 -2.78 -5.73
N ARG A 367 4.13 -3.16 -6.97
CA ARG A 367 4.99 -4.02 -7.79
C ARG A 367 6.35 -3.39 -8.09
N GLU A 368 6.37 -2.08 -8.35
CA GLU A 368 7.60 -1.31 -8.49
C GLU A 368 8.37 -1.25 -7.16
N LEU A 369 7.68 -0.90 -6.07
CA LEU A 369 8.27 -0.76 -4.74
C LEU A 369 8.91 -2.06 -4.23
N VAL A 370 8.30 -3.22 -4.49
CA VAL A 370 8.81 -4.51 -4.02
C VAL A 370 9.89 -5.12 -4.92
N ALA A 371 10.08 -4.61 -6.14
CA ALA A 371 11.02 -5.19 -7.11
C ALA A 371 12.48 -5.25 -6.60
N PRO A 372 13.05 -4.22 -5.93
CA PRO A 372 14.39 -4.31 -5.36
C PRO A 372 14.53 -5.41 -4.31
N LEU A 373 13.53 -5.54 -3.43
CA LEU A 373 13.47 -6.60 -2.41
C LEU A 373 13.45 -7.99 -3.06
N ARG A 374 12.59 -8.19 -4.06
CA ARG A 374 12.51 -9.47 -4.80
C ARG A 374 13.83 -9.84 -5.43
N LYS A 375 14.48 -8.88 -6.10
CA LYS A 375 15.77 -9.08 -6.75
C LYS A 375 16.85 -9.56 -5.76
N VAL A 376 16.98 -8.92 -4.60
CA VAL A 376 18.00 -9.33 -3.59
C VAL A 376 17.64 -10.64 -2.88
N SER A 377 16.35 -11.02 -2.86
CA SER A 377 15.89 -12.32 -2.39
C SER A 377 16.01 -13.44 -3.44
N GLY A 378 16.52 -13.14 -4.65
CA GLY A 378 16.63 -14.13 -5.74
C GLY A 378 15.29 -14.55 -6.33
N LEU A 379 14.28 -13.68 -6.24
CA LEU A 379 12.94 -13.91 -6.80
C LEU A 379 12.78 -13.14 -8.12
N GLU A 380 12.16 -13.80 -9.10
CA GLU A 380 11.73 -13.15 -10.35
C GLU A 380 10.78 -11.98 -10.09
N PRO A 381 10.69 -10.98 -10.98
CA PRO A 381 9.65 -9.97 -10.94
C PRO A 381 8.26 -10.60 -10.81
N LEU A 382 7.33 -9.90 -10.15
CA LEU A 382 5.96 -10.39 -10.09
C LEU A 382 5.38 -10.47 -11.50
N PRO A 383 4.67 -11.56 -11.87
CA PRO A 383 4.05 -11.67 -13.17
C PRO A 383 3.13 -10.47 -13.41
N GLU A 384 3.17 -9.88 -14.60
CA GLU A 384 2.25 -8.81 -14.97
C GLU A 384 0.81 -9.27 -14.72
N ILE A 385 0.04 -8.49 -13.97
CA ILE A 385 -1.39 -8.74 -13.88
C ILE A 385 -1.99 -8.15 -15.14
N LYS A 386 -2.43 -9.03 -16.04
CA LYS A 386 -3.45 -8.67 -17.02
C LYS A 386 -4.75 -8.44 -16.26
N ILE A 387 -4.98 -7.22 -15.81
CA ILE A 387 -6.24 -6.84 -15.19
C ILE A 387 -7.29 -6.82 -16.30
N THR A 388 -7.99 -7.92 -16.53
CA THR A 388 -9.27 -7.89 -17.23
C THR A 388 -10.32 -7.35 -16.26
N ARG A 389 -10.38 -6.02 -16.11
CA ARG A 389 -11.56 -5.36 -15.53
C ARG A 389 -12.72 -5.59 -16.50
N GLU A 390 -13.89 -5.96 -16.00
CA GLU A 390 -15.08 -5.86 -16.83
C GLU A 390 -15.19 -4.41 -17.32
N PRO A 391 -15.38 -4.18 -18.63
CA PRO A 391 -15.47 -2.84 -19.18
C PRO A 391 -16.51 -2.01 -18.44
N VAL A 392 -16.17 -0.76 -18.13
CA VAL A 392 -17.09 0.20 -17.54
C VAL A 392 -18.26 0.42 -18.50
N SER A 393 -19.48 0.28 -18.00
CA SER A 393 -20.67 0.60 -18.77
C SER A 393 -20.94 2.10 -18.75
N PHE A 394 -21.03 2.69 -19.94
CA PHE A 394 -21.40 4.09 -20.15
C PHE A 394 -22.93 4.29 -20.24
N SER A 395 -23.71 3.22 -20.06
CA SER A 395 -25.16 3.26 -20.16
C SER A 395 -25.79 4.25 -19.17
N GLY A 396 -26.71 5.05 -19.67
CA GLY A 396 -27.40 6.08 -18.90
C GLY A 396 -27.82 7.27 -19.75
N LYS A 397 -28.52 8.19 -19.12
CA LYS A 397 -28.82 9.52 -19.65
C LYS A 397 -27.93 10.54 -18.97
N TRP A 398 -27.37 11.44 -19.75
CA TRP A 398 -26.30 12.35 -19.37
C TRP A 398 -26.68 13.76 -19.81
N VAL A 399 -26.89 14.66 -18.86
CA VAL A 399 -27.34 16.04 -19.06
C VAL A 399 -26.14 16.97 -19.04
N PHE A 400 -26.01 17.83 -20.04
CA PHE A 400 -24.87 18.73 -20.18
C PHE A 400 -24.74 19.68 -19.00
N ASN A 401 -23.54 19.76 -18.42
CA ASN A 401 -23.20 20.70 -17.36
C ASN A 401 -22.21 21.74 -17.90
N GLU A 402 -22.72 22.93 -18.22
CA GLU A 402 -21.92 24.02 -18.76
C GLU A 402 -20.86 24.52 -17.76
N GLU A 403 -21.21 24.64 -16.47
CA GLU A 403 -20.32 25.16 -15.43
C GLU A 403 -19.07 24.31 -15.20
N LYS A 404 -19.19 22.99 -15.34
CA LYS A 404 -18.07 22.04 -15.21
C LYS A 404 -17.30 21.84 -16.51
N SER A 405 -17.80 22.36 -17.63
CA SER A 405 -17.23 22.16 -18.96
C SER A 405 -16.21 23.24 -19.32
N THR A 406 -15.29 22.89 -20.22
CA THR A 406 -14.37 23.85 -20.86
C THR A 406 -14.68 23.90 -22.35
N LEU A 407 -15.22 25.04 -22.77
CA LEU A 407 -15.64 25.32 -24.14
C LEU A 407 -14.64 26.22 -24.85
N ASP A 408 -14.72 26.28 -26.17
CA ASP A 408 -14.00 27.25 -26.98
C ASP A 408 -14.86 28.49 -27.27
N ASN A 409 -14.36 29.38 -28.13
CA ASN A 409 -15.02 30.64 -28.47
C ASN A 409 -16.37 30.47 -29.20
N PHE A 410 -16.75 29.25 -29.59
CA PHE A 410 -18.06 28.96 -30.19
C PHE A 410 -19.12 28.59 -29.14
N GLY A 411 -18.75 28.46 -27.87
CA GLY A 411 -19.67 28.17 -26.76
C GLY A 411 -20.41 26.83 -26.92
N ALA A 412 -21.60 26.75 -26.31
CA ALA A 412 -22.39 25.52 -26.23
C ALA A 412 -23.31 25.27 -27.42
N GLY A 413 -23.42 26.18 -28.39
CA GLY A 413 -24.47 26.16 -29.43
C GLY A 413 -24.47 24.92 -30.37
N ASN A 414 -23.39 24.14 -30.40
CA ASN A 414 -23.31 22.87 -31.14
C ASN A 414 -22.97 21.68 -30.23
N ILE A 415 -23.22 21.80 -28.93
CA ILE A 415 -23.02 20.75 -27.93
C ILE A 415 -24.37 20.10 -27.65
N ALA A 416 -24.38 18.78 -27.53
CA ALA A 416 -25.61 18.08 -27.17
C ALA A 416 -25.99 18.39 -25.72
N ASP A 417 -27.23 18.79 -25.48
CA ASP A 417 -27.79 19.01 -24.13
C ASP A 417 -28.01 17.69 -23.39
N LEU A 418 -28.34 16.63 -24.12
CA LEU A 418 -28.61 15.31 -23.58
C LEU A 418 -27.90 14.24 -24.42
N ILE A 419 -27.23 13.31 -23.75
CA ILE A 419 -26.68 12.10 -24.35
C ILE A 419 -27.32 10.90 -23.66
N SER A 420 -27.96 10.02 -24.44
CA SER A 420 -28.42 8.71 -23.96
C SER A 420 -27.55 7.62 -24.56
N VAL A 421 -27.01 6.75 -23.71
CA VAL A 421 -26.15 5.65 -24.10
C VAL A 421 -26.79 4.33 -23.67
N VAL A 422 -26.82 3.37 -24.59
CA VAL A 422 -27.16 1.97 -24.30
C VAL A 422 -25.99 1.10 -24.77
N HIS A 423 -25.33 0.45 -23.81
CA HIS A 423 -24.26 -0.50 -24.06
C HIS A 423 -24.84 -1.92 -24.03
N ASP A 424 -25.00 -2.51 -25.21
CA ASP A 424 -25.39 -3.90 -25.40
C ASP A 424 -24.15 -4.77 -25.64
N THR A 425 -24.31 -6.09 -25.60
CA THR A 425 -23.19 -7.04 -25.70
C THR A 425 -22.32 -6.85 -26.94
N ASN A 426 -22.89 -6.36 -28.05
CA ASN A 426 -22.22 -6.25 -29.34
C ASN A 426 -22.23 -4.82 -29.93
N SER A 427 -22.86 -3.85 -29.25
CA SER A 427 -23.06 -2.51 -29.81
C SER A 427 -23.22 -1.45 -28.74
N VAL A 428 -22.84 -0.22 -29.08
CA VAL A 428 -23.10 0.97 -28.28
C VAL A 428 -24.02 1.88 -29.07
N THR A 429 -25.25 2.05 -28.60
CA THR A 429 -26.19 3.02 -29.17
C THR A 429 -26.01 4.35 -28.46
N VAL A 430 -25.70 5.40 -29.22
CA VAL A 430 -25.50 6.76 -28.73
C VAL A 430 -26.55 7.66 -29.37
N ARG A 431 -27.42 8.23 -28.54
CA ARG A 431 -28.39 9.24 -28.95
C ARG A 431 -27.99 10.60 -28.38
N LYS A 432 -27.84 11.61 -29.23
CA LYS A 432 -27.50 12.98 -28.84
C LYS A 432 -28.67 13.89 -29.20
N THR A 433 -29.14 14.69 -28.24
CA THR A 433 -30.19 15.69 -28.47
C THR A 433 -29.58 17.08 -28.30
N TYR A 434 -29.83 17.95 -29.28
CA TYR A 434 -29.33 19.31 -29.36
C TYR A 434 -30.53 20.26 -29.30
N ARG A 435 -30.53 21.16 -28.32
CA ARG A 435 -31.55 22.20 -28.22
C ARG A 435 -31.38 23.23 -29.32
N GLN A 436 -32.46 23.59 -30.00
CA GLN A 436 -32.46 24.64 -31.02
C GLN A 436 -33.26 25.85 -30.53
N GLU A 437 -32.83 27.05 -30.91
CA GLU A 437 -33.49 28.30 -30.52
C GLU A 437 -34.64 28.66 -31.47
N ASP A 438 -34.49 28.32 -32.75
CA ASP A 438 -35.34 28.74 -33.87
C ASP A 438 -36.16 27.60 -34.48
N ALA A 439 -36.04 26.39 -33.93
CA ALA A 439 -36.73 25.18 -34.39
C ALA A 439 -36.87 24.15 -33.26
N ASP A 440 -37.51 23.01 -33.54
CA ASP A 440 -37.60 21.89 -32.62
C ASP A 440 -36.23 21.25 -32.36
N ASP A 441 -36.05 20.68 -31.16
CA ASP A 441 -34.82 19.99 -30.77
C ASP A 441 -34.42 18.92 -31.78
N ARG A 442 -33.16 18.96 -32.21
CA ARG A 442 -32.62 17.99 -33.16
C ARG A 442 -32.04 16.81 -32.42
N THR A 443 -32.41 15.60 -32.81
CA THR A 443 -31.84 14.36 -32.24
C THR A 443 -31.08 13.57 -33.32
N THR A 444 -29.91 13.06 -32.95
CA THR A 444 -29.15 12.08 -33.75
C THR A 444 -29.06 10.77 -32.97
N GLU A 445 -29.01 9.64 -33.68
CA GLU A 445 -28.81 8.33 -33.11
C GLU A 445 -27.84 7.53 -33.97
N ASP A 446 -26.79 7.02 -33.34
CA ASP A 446 -25.79 6.17 -33.96
C ASP A 446 -25.75 4.83 -33.23
N ILE A 447 -25.83 3.72 -33.96
CA ILE A 447 -25.60 2.37 -33.44
C ILE A 447 -24.18 1.98 -33.85
N LEU A 448 -23.28 1.87 -32.88
CA LEU A 448 -21.86 1.70 -33.13
C LEU A 448 -21.41 0.29 -32.71
N VAL A 449 -20.91 -0.48 -33.68
CA VAL A 449 -20.27 -1.78 -33.43
C VAL A 449 -18.78 -1.55 -33.12
N PRO A 450 -18.27 -2.01 -31.94
CA PRO A 450 -16.88 -1.83 -31.58
C PRO A 450 -15.89 -2.45 -32.56
N GLY A 451 -14.85 -1.70 -32.92
CA GLY A 451 -13.80 -2.12 -33.84
C GLY A 451 -14.15 -2.03 -35.33
N GLU A 452 -15.40 -1.74 -35.68
CA GLU A 452 -15.85 -1.57 -37.07
C GLU A 452 -15.95 -0.09 -37.48
N GLU A 453 -15.93 0.16 -38.79
CA GLU A 453 -16.23 1.46 -39.38
C GLU A 453 -17.74 1.66 -39.49
N ASN A 454 -18.31 2.44 -38.58
CA ASN A 454 -19.75 2.71 -38.55
C ASN A 454 -20.06 3.98 -39.35
N LYS A 455 -20.85 3.87 -40.42
CA LYS A 455 -21.20 5.00 -41.30
C LYS A 455 -22.57 5.56 -40.96
N SER A 456 -22.66 6.88 -40.83
CA SER A 456 -23.91 7.63 -40.66
C SER A 456 -23.90 8.94 -41.46
N GLY A 457 -25.08 9.53 -41.68
CA GLY A 457 -25.23 10.80 -42.39
C GLY A 457 -26.17 10.76 -43.60
N SER A 458 -25.99 11.70 -44.53
CA SER A 458 -26.79 11.92 -45.74
C SER A 458 -25.88 12.20 -46.96
N ASP A 459 -26.45 12.37 -48.16
CA ASP A 459 -25.67 12.56 -49.40
C ASP A 459 -24.69 13.75 -49.35
N ASN A 460 -25.00 14.77 -48.55
CA ASN A 460 -24.17 15.97 -48.38
C ASN A 460 -23.27 15.93 -47.12
N PHE A 461 -23.43 14.93 -46.25
CA PHE A 461 -22.65 14.76 -45.03
C PHE A 461 -22.46 13.28 -44.73
N ILE A 462 -21.25 12.77 -44.89
CA ILE A 462 -20.93 11.37 -44.56
C ILE A 462 -19.99 11.38 -43.36
N GLN A 463 -20.34 10.67 -42.29
CA GLN A 463 -19.47 10.44 -41.14
C GLN A 463 -19.19 8.95 -40.99
N THR A 464 -17.93 8.60 -40.74
CA THR A 464 -17.50 7.26 -40.35
C THR A 464 -16.92 7.34 -38.94
N THR A 465 -17.36 6.47 -38.04
CA THR A 465 -16.93 6.44 -36.64
C THR A 465 -16.45 5.04 -36.26
N VAL A 466 -15.25 4.95 -35.69
CA VAL A 466 -14.71 3.73 -35.09
C VAL A 466 -14.73 3.89 -33.59
N ILE A 467 -15.44 3.00 -32.90
CA ILE A 467 -15.51 2.99 -31.45
C ILE A 467 -14.69 1.83 -30.88
N ARG A 468 -13.98 2.09 -29.78
CA ARG A 468 -13.26 1.05 -29.03
C ARG A 468 -13.19 1.38 -27.55
N MET A 469 -13.07 0.34 -26.73
CA MET A 469 -12.72 0.50 -25.33
C MET A 469 -11.19 0.51 -25.17
N SER A 470 -10.67 1.26 -24.21
CA SER A 470 -9.28 1.16 -23.78
C SER A 470 -8.96 -0.23 -23.22
N GLU A 471 -7.69 -0.63 -23.24
CA GLU A 471 -7.24 -1.95 -22.78
C GLU A 471 -7.62 -2.25 -21.32
N ASN A 472 -7.67 -1.22 -20.48
CA ASN A 472 -8.05 -1.29 -19.07
C ASN A 472 -9.57 -1.17 -18.82
N GLY A 473 -10.38 -1.01 -19.87
CA GLY A 473 -11.83 -1.03 -19.80
C GLY A 473 -12.50 0.24 -19.27
N ASP A 474 -11.77 1.34 -19.05
CA ASP A 474 -12.30 2.54 -18.36
C ASP A 474 -12.58 3.75 -19.26
N THR A 475 -12.16 3.70 -20.52
CA THR A 475 -12.25 4.81 -21.46
C THR A 475 -12.85 4.33 -22.78
N LEU A 476 -13.95 4.94 -23.20
CA LEU A 476 -14.53 4.72 -24.53
C LEU A 476 -13.95 5.75 -25.50
N ILE A 477 -13.36 5.28 -26.59
CA ILE A 477 -12.65 6.10 -27.58
C ILE A 477 -13.43 6.04 -28.89
N LEU A 478 -13.80 7.20 -29.41
CA LEU A 478 -14.46 7.35 -30.70
C LEU A 478 -13.54 8.14 -31.63
N ASP A 479 -13.13 7.55 -32.74
CA ASP A 479 -12.45 8.26 -33.83
C ASP A 479 -13.44 8.45 -34.96
N SER A 480 -13.62 9.69 -35.41
CA SER A 480 -14.54 10.04 -36.48
C SER A 480 -13.84 10.71 -37.66
N LYS A 481 -14.32 10.40 -38.86
CA LYS A 481 -13.97 11.08 -40.10
C LYS A 481 -15.25 11.51 -40.77
N SER A 482 -15.40 12.80 -41.04
CA SER A 482 -16.55 13.35 -41.73
C SER A 482 -16.16 14.05 -43.02
N THR A 483 -17.01 13.91 -44.03
CA THR A 483 -16.93 14.59 -45.33
C THR A 483 -18.22 15.37 -45.55
N MET A 484 -18.10 16.69 -45.67
CA MET A 484 -19.22 17.58 -45.97
C MET A 484 -19.10 18.11 -47.39
N ARG A 485 -20.20 18.15 -48.15
CA ARG A 485 -20.25 18.72 -49.50
C ARG A 485 -21.13 19.96 -49.52
N PHE A 486 -20.57 21.09 -49.97
CA PHE A 486 -21.27 22.34 -50.19
C PHE A 486 -21.13 22.75 -51.66
N GLY A 487 -22.09 22.35 -52.49
CA GLY A 487 -21.96 22.45 -53.95
C GLY A 487 -20.75 21.63 -54.44
N ASP A 488 -19.83 22.27 -55.17
CA ASP A 488 -18.61 21.61 -55.68
C ASP A 488 -17.47 21.51 -54.64
N GLN A 489 -17.64 22.12 -53.45
CA GLN A 489 -16.62 22.12 -52.41
C GLN A 489 -16.78 20.92 -51.46
N VAL A 490 -15.67 20.21 -51.22
CA VAL A 490 -15.60 19.07 -50.30
C VAL A 490 -14.71 19.43 -49.11
N PHE A 491 -15.25 19.29 -47.91
CA PHE A 491 -14.54 19.52 -46.65
C PHE A 491 -14.43 18.22 -45.88
N ASN A 492 -13.21 17.88 -45.47
CA ASN A 492 -12.95 16.72 -44.63
C ASN A 492 -12.56 17.18 -43.22
N GLN A 493 -13.05 16.47 -42.22
CA GLN A 493 -12.77 16.71 -40.82
C GLN A 493 -12.47 15.37 -40.13
N GLU A 494 -11.47 15.40 -39.24
CA GLU A 494 -11.17 14.29 -38.35
C GLU A 494 -11.43 14.71 -36.90
N GLY A 495 -11.95 13.78 -36.11
CA GLY A 495 -12.29 13.97 -34.71
C GLY A 495 -11.86 12.78 -33.86
N ASN A 496 -11.50 13.05 -32.62
CA ASN A 496 -11.27 12.08 -31.57
C ASN A 496 -12.05 12.51 -30.33
N GLU A 497 -12.82 11.59 -29.76
CA GLU A 497 -13.47 11.75 -28.46
C GLU A 497 -12.96 10.67 -27.50
N LYS A 498 -12.67 11.06 -26.26
CA LYS A 498 -12.36 10.16 -25.14
C LYS A 498 -13.34 10.37 -24.01
N TRP A 499 -14.11 9.33 -23.73
CA TRP A 499 -15.19 9.34 -22.77
C TRP A 499 -14.74 8.60 -21.52
N THR A 500 -14.87 9.23 -20.37
CA THR A 500 -14.49 8.66 -19.07
C THR A 500 -15.58 8.96 -18.05
N LEU A 501 -15.73 8.08 -17.06
CA LEU A 501 -16.64 8.31 -15.94
C LEU A 501 -15.89 8.89 -14.74
N ARG A 502 -16.43 9.94 -14.14
CA ARG A 502 -15.95 10.55 -12.88
C ARG A 502 -17.02 10.46 -11.81
N ASP A 503 -16.65 10.86 -10.59
CA ASP A 503 -17.48 10.80 -9.39
C ASP A 503 -18.28 9.48 -9.27
N LYS A 504 -17.57 8.35 -9.40
CA LYS A 504 -18.15 7.00 -9.31
C LYS A 504 -19.28 6.72 -10.33
N GLY A 505 -19.20 7.29 -11.52
CA GLY A 505 -20.17 7.07 -12.59
C GLY A 505 -21.36 8.02 -12.58
N LYS A 506 -21.28 9.12 -11.83
CA LYS A 506 -22.26 10.20 -11.83
C LYS A 506 -21.96 11.29 -12.85
N GLU A 507 -20.73 11.36 -13.33
CA GLU A 507 -20.31 12.32 -14.33
C GLU A 507 -19.73 11.58 -15.54
N LEU A 508 -20.19 11.93 -16.74
CA LEU A 508 -19.57 11.56 -18.00
C LEU A 508 -18.72 12.75 -18.46
N VAL A 509 -17.43 12.49 -18.69
CA VAL A 509 -16.50 13.49 -19.23
C VAL A 509 -16.03 13.07 -20.61
N ILE A 510 -16.32 13.93 -21.59
CA ILE A 510 -15.94 13.76 -22.99
C ILE A 510 -14.85 14.79 -23.32
N LYS A 511 -13.64 14.31 -23.57
CA LYS A 511 -12.58 15.13 -24.15
C LYS A 511 -12.62 15.00 -25.66
N GLN A 512 -12.88 16.10 -26.34
CA GLN A 512 -13.01 16.13 -27.80
C GLN A 512 -11.86 16.92 -28.41
N VAL A 513 -11.23 16.35 -29.42
CA VAL A 513 -10.25 17.01 -30.29
C VAL A 513 -10.74 16.85 -31.72
N SER A 514 -10.91 17.94 -32.46
CA SER A 514 -11.26 17.86 -33.88
C SER A 514 -10.59 18.93 -34.72
N ASP A 515 -10.30 18.58 -35.96
CA ASP A 515 -9.83 19.52 -36.97
C ASP A 515 -11.05 20.16 -37.63
N TYR A 516 -11.04 21.48 -37.83
CA TYR A 516 -12.11 22.21 -38.52
C TYR A 516 -11.52 23.28 -39.46
N PHE A 517 -12.36 23.88 -40.30
CA PHE A 517 -11.93 24.78 -41.38
C PHE A 517 -11.08 26.00 -40.97
N ARG A 518 -11.02 26.37 -39.67
CA ARG A 518 -10.12 27.43 -39.16
C ARG A 518 -9.09 26.98 -38.12
N GLY A 519 -8.87 25.67 -37.95
CA GLY A 519 -7.83 25.15 -37.06
C GLY A 519 -8.27 23.93 -36.25
N LYS A 520 -7.70 23.76 -35.05
CA LYS A 520 -8.05 22.66 -34.14
C LYS A 520 -8.96 23.13 -33.02
N ARG A 521 -9.95 22.31 -32.68
CA ARG A 521 -10.89 22.51 -31.57
C ARG A 521 -10.59 21.49 -30.48
N ASN A 522 -10.45 21.96 -29.24
CA ASN A 522 -10.22 21.12 -28.06
C ASN A 522 -11.25 21.47 -26.99
N LEU A 523 -12.10 20.52 -26.62
CA LEU A 523 -13.16 20.71 -25.64
C LEU A 523 -13.04 19.68 -24.51
N SER A 524 -13.50 20.06 -23.32
CA SER A 524 -13.73 19.13 -22.21
C SER A 524 -15.17 19.30 -21.74
N LEU A 525 -16.04 18.41 -22.20
CA LEU A 525 -17.47 18.46 -21.92
C LEU A 525 -17.77 17.56 -20.71
N VAL A 526 -18.55 18.07 -19.77
CA VAL A 526 -18.99 17.34 -18.58
C VAL A 526 -20.51 17.21 -18.63
N TYR A 527 -21.00 16.01 -18.36
CA TYR A 527 -22.41 15.70 -18.27
C TYR A 527 -22.71 15.04 -16.93
N ASP A 528 -23.75 15.48 -16.25
CA ASP A 528 -24.24 14.85 -15.03
C ASP A 528 -25.25 13.74 -15.37
N LYS A 529 -25.24 12.66 -14.61
CA LYS A 529 -26.19 11.55 -14.79
C LYS A 529 -27.59 11.96 -14.33
N GLU A 530 -28.59 11.69 -15.17
CA GLU A 530 -30.03 11.87 -14.84
C GLU A 530 -30.52 10.87 -13.79
#